data_AF-A0A494R7R5-F1
#
_entry.id   AF-A0A494R7R5-F1
#
_cell.length_a   1.000
_cell.length_b   1.000
_cell.length_c   1.000
_cell.angle_alpha   90.00
_cell.angle_beta   90.00
_cell.angle_gamma   90.00
#
_symmetry.space_group_name_H-M   'P 1'
#
loop_
_entity.id
_entity.type
_entity.pdbx_description
1 polymer ?
#
loop_
_entity_poly.entity_id
_entity_poly.type
_entity_poly.pdbx_seq_one_letter_code
_entity_poly.pdbx_strand_id
1 'polypeptide(L)'
;MQRQIEGILSKAFNIPFIQFEYGVVDSDLLEHYCFYLIKMVRDENDPARFEHLKSEAQGYTDDFVNYKIESCPDKKALEDVVFKVNVMSTQLGDNRQIVLSDIFWVAHKQLLIRDFGAMYGSLSSECQGITKEAEEFQEKLQS
;
A
#
# COMPACT_ATOMS: atom_id res chain seq x y z
N MET A 1 10.22 2.24 14.58
CA MET A 1 9.99 2.49 13.15
C MET A 1 8.49 2.50 12.82
N GLN A 2 7.74 1.39 13.03
CA GLN A 2 6.31 1.30 12.68
C GLN A 2 5.43 2.49 13.17
N ARG A 3 5.49 2.89 14.44
CA ARG A 3 4.74 4.06 14.94
C ARG A 3 5.05 5.38 14.22
N GLN A 4 6.28 5.55 13.75
CA GLN A 4 6.66 6.75 12.98
C GLN A 4 6.03 6.70 11.58
N ILE A 5 5.98 5.52 10.97
CA ILE A 5 5.36 5.28 9.67
C ILE A 5 3.84 5.49 9.74
N GLU A 6 3.18 4.90 10.74
CA GLU A 6 1.76 5.14 11.03
C GLU A 6 1.50 6.62 11.30
N GLY A 7 2.45 7.33 11.94
CA GLY A 7 2.37 8.78 12.15
C GLY A 7 2.47 9.59 10.86
N ILE A 8 3.30 9.16 9.90
CA ILE A 8 3.38 9.75 8.56
C ILE A 8 2.06 9.56 7.82
N LEU A 9 1.56 8.32 7.79
CA LEU A 9 0.31 7.98 7.10
C LEU A 9 -0.89 8.69 7.73
N SER A 10 -0.98 8.70 9.06
CA SER A 10 -2.02 9.43 9.80
C SER A 10 -2.07 10.90 9.41
N LYS A 11 -0.92 11.58 9.35
CA LYS A 11 -0.86 13.00 8.96
C LYS A 11 -1.10 13.23 7.47
N ALA A 12 -0.55 12.38 6.61
CA ALA A 12 -0.68 12.54 5.16
C ALA A 12 -2.13 12.39 4.71
N PHE A 13 -2.78 11.32 5.18
CA PHE A 13 -4.13 10.92 4.78
C PHE A 13 -5.23 11.50 5.67
N ASN A 14 -4.87 12.25 6.72
CA ASN A 14 -5.80 12.74 7.73
C ASN A 14 -6.63 11.61 8.38
N ILE A 15 -5.99 10.46 8.60
CA ILE A 15 -6.57 9.28 9.24
C ILE A 15 -6.18 9.31 10.72
N PRO A 16 -7.12 9.19 11.67
CA PRO A 16 -6.78 9.13 13.09
C PRO A 16 -5.80 7.98 13.38
N PHE A 17 -4.70 8.29 14.08
CA PHE A 17 -3.64 7.30 14.39
C PHE A 17 -4.19 6.01 15.02
N ILE A 18 -5.19 6.14 15.89
CA ILE A 18 -5.86 5.04 16.58
C ILE A 18 -6.50 4.02 15.62
N GLN A 19 -6.87 4.43 14.40
CA GLN A 19 -7.43 3.51 13.41
C GLN A 19 -6.39 2.55 12.86
N PHE A 20 -5.13 2.98 12.72
CA PHE A 20 -4.03 2.10 12.34
C PHE A 20 -3.74 1.06 13.44
N GLU A 21 -3.79 1.47 14.72
CA GLU A 21 -3.55 0.59 15.86
C GLU A 21 -4.61 -0.52 15.97
N TYR A 22 -5.87 -0.21 15.66
CA TYR A 22 -6.97 -1.19 15.72
C TYR A 22 -7.28 -1.89 14.40
N GLY A 23 -6.59 -1.54 13.30
CA GLY A 23 -6.85 -2.16 12.00
C GLY A 23 -8.24 -1.83 11.44
N VAL A 24 -8.73 -0.62 11.69
CA VAL A 24 -10.07 -0.16 11.27
C VAL A 24 -9.98 1.01 10.28
N VAL A 25 -8.84 1.13 9.58
CA VAL A 25 -8.66 2.14 8.56
C VAL A 25 -9.57 1.83 7.37
N ASP A 26 -10.44 2.78 7.04
CA ASP A 26 -11.32 2.73 5.88
C ASP A 26 -11.04 3.96 5.01
N SER A 27 -10.19 3.78 3.99
CA SER A 27 -9.73 4.87 3.14
C SER A 27 -9.40 4.39 1.72
N ASP A 28 -10.27 4.72 0.78
CA ASP A 28 -10.04 4.49 -0.65
C ASP A 28 -8.75 5.17 -1.12
N LEU A 29 -8.45 6.36 -0.59
CA LEU A 29 -7.24 7.09 -0.96
C LEU A 29 -5.96 6.34 -0.53
N LEU A 30 -5.97 5.71 0.64
CA LEU A 30 -4.85 4.88 1.10
C LEU A 30 -4.67 3.65 0.21
N GLU A 31 -5.77 3.06 -0.25
CA GLU A 31 -5.76 1.96 -1.21
C GLU A 31 -5.13 2.37 -2.55
N HIS A 32 -5.61 3.44 -3.17
CA HIS A 32 -5.04 3.95 -4.42
C HIS A 32 -3.56 4.31 -4.28
N TYR A 33 -3.16 4.86 -3.12
CA TYR A 33 -1.76 5.13 -2.82
C TYR A 33 -0.91 3.86 -2.72
N CYS A 34 -1.44 2.78 -2.14
CA CYS A 34 -0.76 1.49 -2.08
C CYS A 34 -0.41 0.99 -3.50
N PHE A 35 -1.37 1.05 -4.43
CA PHE A 35 -1.15 0.65 -5.83
C PHE A 35 -0.26 1.62 -6.59
N TYR A 36 -0.31 2.91 -6.28
CA TYR A 36 0.64 3.90 -6.81
C TYR A 36 2.08 3.52 -6.44
N LEU A 37 2.34 3.10 -5.20
CA LEU A 37 3.67 2.65 -4.77
C LEU A 37 4.14 1.41 -5.53
N ILE A 38 3.24 0.45 -5.77
CA ILE A 38 3.56 -0.74 -6.57
C ILE A 38 3.99 -0.32 -7.99
N LYS A 39 3.22 0.54 -8.66
CA LYS A 39 3.56 1.01 -10.01
C LYS A 39 4.88 1.77 -10.02
N MET A 40 5.08 2.69 -9.08
CA MET A 40 6.31 3.45 -8.95
C MET A 40 7.54 2.54 -8.84
N VAL A 41 7.43 1.45 -8.07
CA VAL A 41 8.54 0.51 -7.89
C VAL A 41 8.74 -0.42 -9.09
N ARG A 42 7.68 -0.74 -9.85
CA ARG A 42 7.79 -1.49 -11.11
C ARG A 42 8.44 -0.67 -12.23
N ASP A 43 8.18 0.64 -12.24
CA ASP A 43 8.79 1.57 -13.19
C ASP A 43 10.25 1.92 -12.84
N GLU A 44 10.75 1.47 -11.68
CA GLU A 44 12.14 1.66 -11.27
C GLU A 44 13.07 0.68 -11.99
N ASN A 45 14.00 1.25 -12.77
CA ASN A 45 14.93 0.52 -13.62
C ASN A 45 16.09 -0.11 -12.84
N ASP A 46 16.39 0.36 -11.62
CA ASP A 46 17.41 -0.24 -10.76
C ASP A 46 16.86 -1.51 -10.06
N PRO A 47 17.42 -2.71 -10.35
CA PRO A 47 16.95 -3.96 -9.77
C PRO A 47 17.21 -4.06 -8.26
N ALA A 48 18.25 -3.40 -7.73
CA ALA A 48 18.58 -3.44 -6.30
C ALA A 48 17.69 -2.50 -5.46
N ARG A 49 17.00 -1.56 -6.12
CA ARG A 49 16.17 -0.57 -5.45
C ARG A 49 14.80 -1.15 -5.10
N PHE A 50 14.38 -0.95 -3.85
CA PHE A 50 13.08 -1.38 -3.32
C PHE A 50 12.83 -2.90 -3.40
N GLU A 51 13.86 -3.73 -3.29
CA GLU A 51 13.76 -5.20 -3.41
C GLU A 51 12.64 -5.81 -2.54
N HIS A 52 12.52 -5.37 -1.29
CA HIS A 52 11.47 -5.85 -0.37
C HIS A 52 10.06 -5.52 -0.87
N LEU A 53 9.82 -4.26 -1.28
CA LEU A 53 8.54 -3.84 -1.82
C LEU A 53 8.22 -4.56 -3.14
N LYS A 54 9.23 -4.75 -4.01
CA LYS A 54 9.08 -5.55 -5.23
C LYS A 54 8.56 -6.95 -4.92
N SER A 55 9.17 -7.63 -3.95
CA SER A 55 8.77 -8.99 -3.55
C SER A 55 7.35 -9.04 -2.99
N GLU A 56 6.97 -8.11 -2.11
CA GLU A 56 5.63 -8.09 -1.52
C GLU A 56 4.54 -7.73 -2.55
N ALA A 57 4.90 -6.96 -3.57
CA ALA A 57 3.98 -6.54 -4.63
C ALA A 57 3.85 -7.55 -5.80
N GLN A 58 4.55 -8.69 -5.76
CA GLN A 58 4.55 -9.67 -6.88
C GLN A 58 3.17 -10.31 -7.14
N GLY A 59 2.32 -10.40 -6.12
CA GLY A 59 1.02 -11.06 -6.25
C GLY A 59 -0.01 -10.30 -7.09
N TYR A 60 0.19 -9.02 -7.37
CA TYR A 60 -0.75 -8.19 -8.13
C TYR A 60 -0.40 -8.17 -9.63
N THR A 61 -1.34 -8.40 -10.54
CA THR A 61 -1.08 -8.20 -11.99
C THR A 61 -0.84 -6.73 -12.34
N ASP A 62 -0.14 -6.46 -13.45
CA ASP A 62 0.03 -5.10 -13.98
C ASP A 62 -1.33 -4.48 -14.37
N ASP A 63 -2.23 -5.26 -14.95
CA ASP A 63 -3.57 -4.80 -15.34
C ASP A 63 -4.38 -4.32 -14.14
N PHE A 64 -4.34 -5.05 -13.02
CA PHE A 64 -5.03 -4.64 -11.80
C PHE A 64 -4.42 -3.36 -11.21
N VAL A 65 -3.09 -3.27 -11.14
CA VAL A 65 -2.41 -2.06 -10.63
C VAL A 65 -2.76 -0.84 -11.48
N ASN A 66 -2.74 -0.98 -12.82
CA ASN A 66 -3.13 0.09 -13.73
C ASN A 66 -4.60 0.48 -13.54
N TYR A 67 -5.51 -0.52 -13.44
CA TYR A 67 -6.91 -0.28 -13.15
C TYR A 67 -7.13 0.53 -11.87
N LYS A 68 -6.45 0.19 -10.77
CA LYS A 68 -6.55 0.93 -9.50
C LYS A 68 -6.00 2.36 -9.60
N ILE A 69 -4.96 2.60 -10.39
CA ILE A 69 -4.43 3.95 -10.59
C ILE A 69 -5.38 4.79 -11.46
N GLU A 70 -5.92 4.21 -12.53
CA GLU A 70 -6.82 4.89 -13.45
C GLU A 70 -8.18 5.21 -12.84
N SER A 71 -8.69 4.30 -12.00
CA SER A 71 -9.98 4.41 -11.31
C SER A 71 -9.97 5.34 -10.09
N CYS A 72 -8.82 5.92 -9.73
CA CYS A 72 -8.73 6.86 -8.61
C CYS A 72 -9.66 8.08 -8.84
N PRO A 73 -10.70 8.27 -7.98
CA PRO A 73 -11.70 9.31 -8.20
C PRO A 73 -11.15 10.73 -7.96
N ASP A 74 -10.15 10.86 -7.08
CA ASP A 74 -9.50 12.13 -6.76
C ASP A 74 -7.98 12.03 -6.93
N LYS A 75 -7.54 12.16 -8.19
CA LYS A 75 -6.11 12.15 -8.56
C LYS A 75 -5.32 13.26 -7.87
N LYS A 76 -5.94 14.41 -7.63
CA LYS A 76 -5.28 15.54 -6.97
C LYS A 76 -5.01 15.23 -5.50
N ALA A 77 -5.98 14.65 -4.80
CA ALA A 77 -5.77 14.19 -3.43
C ALA A 77 -4.66 13.13 -3.37
N LEU A 78 -4.59 12.22 -4.36
CA LEU A 78 -3.53 11.22 -4.47
C LEU A 78 -2.15 11.87 -4.64
N GLU A 79 -2.02 12.82 -5.56
CA GLU A 79 -0.77 13.60 -5.76
C GLU A 79 -0.35 14.34 -4.47
N ASP A 80 -1.31 14.95 -3.78
CA ASP A 80 -1.07 15.66 -2.52
C ASP A 80 -0.57 14.72 -1.41
N VAL A 81 -1.15 13.53 -1.25
CA VAL A 81 -0.66 12.55 -0.27
C VAL A 81 0.70 11.99 -0.66
N VAL A 82 0.94 11.71 -1.94
CA VAL A 82 2.27 11.29 -2.44
C VAL A 82 3.32 12.34 -2.08
N PHE A 83 3.03 13.62 -2.33
CA PHE A 83 3.93 14.71 -1.96
C PHE A 83 4.17 14.78 -0.45
N LYS A 84 3.11 14.78 0.36
CA LYS A 84 3.20 14.83 1.83
C LYS A 84 4.02 13.67 2.40
N VAL A 85 3.75 12.45 1.95
CA VAL A 85 4.49 11.26 2.38
C VAL A 85 5.96 11.38 1.97
N ASN A 86 6.25 11.82 0.75
CA ASN A 86 7.63 12.03 0.29
C ASN A 86 8.39 13.04 1.16
N VAL A 87 7.78 14.19 1.45
CA VAL A 87 8.39 15.23 2.30
C VAL A 87 8.60 14.74 3.73
N MET A 88 7.66 14.00 4.31
CA MET A 88 7.83 13.48 5.67
C MET A 88 8.84 12.32 5.73
N SER A 89 8.93 11.51 4.68
CA SER A 89 9.85 10.37 4.62
C SER A 89 11.31 10.81 4.55
N THR A 90 11.61 11.94 3.90
CA THR A 90 12.98 12.49 3.86
C THR A 90 13.48 12.95 5.23
N GLN A 91 12.56 13.24 6.17
CA GLN A 91 12.93 13.64 7.53
C GLN A 91 13.35 12.45 8.42
N LEU A 92 13.10 11.21 7.97
CA LEU A 92 13.44 10.00 8.74
C LEU A 92 14.86 9.45 8.48
N GLY A 93 15.64 10.09 7.60
CA GLY A 93 17.06 9.77 7.38
C GLY A 93 17.38 9.23 5.98
N ASP A 94 18.63 8.82 5.79
CA ASP A 94 19.22 8.57 4.46
C ASP A 94 18.68 7.33 3.74
N ASN A 95 18.03 6.39 4.45
CA ASN A 95 17.52 5.17 3.83
C ASN A 95 16.04 5.26 3.46
N ARG A 96 15.72 6.21 2.56
CA ARG A 96 14.37 6.46 2.04
C ARG A 96 13.70 5.20 1.47
N GLN A 97 14.47 4.25 0.95
CA GLN A 97 13.93 3.02 0.36
C GLN A 97 13.33 2.09 1.40
N ILE A 98 14.00 1.95 2.55
CA ILE A 98 13.48 1.21 3.69
C ILE A 98 12.21 1.90 4.21
N VAL A 99 12.25 3.22 4.37
CA VAL A 99 11.08 3.99 4.83
C VAL A 99 9.87 3.80 3.90
N LEU A 100 10.06 3.85 2.59
CA LEU A 100 8.98 3.60 1.62
C LEU A 100 8.49 2.15 1.64
N SER A 101 9.38 1.18 1.86
CA SER A 101 9.00 -0.23 2.03
C SER A 101 8.14 -0.42 3.29
N ASP A 102 8.51 0.21 4.40
CA ASP A 102 7.71 0.18 5.63
C ASP A 102 6.36 0.88 5.46
N ILE A 103 6.33 2.01 4.74
CA ILE A 103 5.08 2.73 4.40
C ILE A 103 4.15 1.83 3.59
N PHE A 104 4.69 1.17 2.56
CA PHE A 104 3.93 0.20 1.78
C PHE A 104 3.41 -0.92 2.66
N TRP A 105 4.26 -1.52 3.48
CA TRP A 105 3.87 -2.61 4.38
C TRP A 105 2.73 -2.21 5.32
N VAL A 106 2.80 -1.02 5.95
CA VAL A 106 1.72 -0.54 6.83
C VAL A 106 0.43 -0.30 6.05
N ALA A 107 0.49 0.36 4.88
CA ALA A 107 -0.69 0.62 4.06
C ALA A 107 -1.32 -0.70 3.57
N HIS A 108 -0.52 -1.59 3.01
CA HIS A 108 -0.93 -2.89 2.50
C HIS A 108 -1.56 -3.75 3.61
N LYS A 109 -0.95 -3.77 4.80
CA LYS A 109 -1.51 -4.44 5.98
C LYS A 109 -2.92 -3.94 6.30
N GLN A 110 -3.19 -2.63 6.22
CA GLN A 110 -4.54 -2.13 6.48
C GLN A 110 -5.55 -2.65 5.45
N LEU A 111 -5.16 -2.74 4.16
CA LEU A 111 -6.03 -3.31 3.12
C LEU A 111 -6.34 -4.79 3.40
N LEU A 112 -5.32 -5.56 3.78
CA LEU A 112 -5.52 -6.98 4.06
C LEU A 112 -6.33 -7.21 5.34
N ILE A 113 -6.20 -6.36 6.37
CA ILE A 113 -7.06 -6.41 7.56
C ILE A 113 -8.50 -6.06 7.18
N ARG A 114 -8.73 -5.03 6.35
CA ARG A 114 -10.07 -4.67 5.87
C ARG A 114 -10.73 -5.85 5.15
N ASP A 115 -9.98 -6.51 4.27
CA ASP A 115 -10.52 -7.55 3.40
C ASP A 115 -10.73 -8.88 4.14
N PHE A 116 -9.78 -9.28 5.01
CA PHE A 116 -9.75 -10.61 5.63
C PHE A 116 -9.98 -10.60 7.16
N GLY A 117 -10.08 -9.43 7.78
CA GLY A 117 -10.32 -9.28 9.22
C GLY A 117 -9.27 -10.02 10.07
N ALA A 118 -9.74 -10.71 11.12
CA ALA A 118 -8.88 -11.50 12.01
C ALA A 118 -8.20 -12.71 11.34
N MET A 119 -8.60 -13.07 10.11
CA MET A 119 -7.93 -14.15 9.37
C MET A 119 -6.61 -13.69 8.75
N TYR A 120 -6.40 -12.37 8.60
CA TYR A 120 -5.14 -11.80 8.17
C TYR A 120 -4.00 -12.19 9.14
N GLY A 121 -3.09 -13.06 8.68
CA GLY A 121 -1.95 -13.55 9.46
C GLY A 121 -2.19 -14.86 10.23
N SER A 122 -3.35 -15.51 10.07
CA SER A 122 -3.59 -16.86 10.62
C SER A 122 -2.93 -17.93 9.73
N LEU A 123 -2.43 -19.02 10.33
CA LEU A 123 -1.80 -20.15 9.61
C LEU A 123 -2.75 -20.87 8.63
N SER A 124 -4.07 -20.64 8.76
CA SER A 124 -5.13 -21.18 7.91
C SER A 124 -5.72 -20.14 6.94
N SER A 125 -5.06 -19.00 6.79
CA SER A 125 -5.54 -17.89 5.97
C SER A 125 -5.48 -18.24 4.48
N GLU A 126 -6.61 -18.12 3.77
CA GLU A 126 -6.66 -18.15 2.30
C GLU A 126 -6.02 -16.91 1.66
N CYS A 127 -5.66 -15.88 2.44
CA CYS A 127 -4.99 -14.68 1.94
C CYS A 127 -3.67 -15.03 1.26
N GLN A 128 -3.60 -14.82 -0.05
CA GLN A 128 -2.39 -15.01 -0.86
C GLN A 128 -1.41 -13.83 -0.77
N GLY A 129 -1.60 -12.94 0.22
CA GLY A 129 -0.83 -11.70 0.34
C GLY A 129 -1.27 -10.61 -0.64
N ILE A 130 -2.48 -10.71 -1.20
CA ILE A 130 -3.11 -9.69 -2.03
C ILE A 130 -4.54 -9.39 -1.57
N THR A 131 -5.08 -8.23 -1.93
CA THR A 131 -6.47 -7.84 -1.63
C THR A 131 -7.48 -8.77 -2.30
N LYS A 132 -8.67 -8.95 -1.71
CA LYS A 132 -9.76 -9.77 -2.29
C LYS A 132 -10.17 -9.28 -3.68
N GLU A 133 -10.23 -7.96 -3.87
CA GLU A 133 -10.55 -7.38 -5.17
C GLU A 133 -9.54 -7.79 -6.26
N ALA A 134 -8.26 -7.94 -5.90
CA ALA A 134 -7.22 -8.40 -6.82
C ALA A 134 -7.39 -9.89 -7.15
N GLU A 135 -7.72 -10.73 -6.16
CA GLU A 135 -8.03 -12.15 -6.39
C GLU A 135 -9.18 -12.29 -7.40
N GLU A 136 -10.31 -11.61 -7.15
CA GLU A 136 -11.48 -11.62 -8.02
C GLU A 136 -11.19 -11.06 -9.43
N PHE A 137 -10.36 -10.03 -9.54
CA PHE A 137 -10.00 -9.44 -10.84
C PHE A 137 -9.19 -10.42 -11.69
N GLN A 138 -8.24 -11.12 -11.07
CA GLN A 138 -7.37 -12.07 -11.76
C GLN A 138 -8.14 -13.34 -12.20
N GLU A 139 -9.07 -13.81 -11.37
CA GLU A 139 -9.94 -14.95 -11.73
C GLU A 139 -10.81 -14.63 -12.96
N LYS A 140 -11.37 -13.41 -13.03
CA LYS A 140 -12.18 -12.95 -14.18
C LYS A 140 -11.39 -12.82 -15.48
N LEU A 141 -10.08 -12.59 -15.42
CA LEU A 141 -9.22 -12.56 -16.61
C LEU A 141 -8.88 -13.95 -17.15
N GLN A 142 -9.04 -14.99 -16.33
CA GLN A 142 -8.73 -16.38 -16.68
C GLN A 142 -9.97 -17.19 -17.13
N SER A 143 -11.18 -16.67 -16.90
CA SER A 143 -12.47 -17.25 -17.32
C SER A 143 -12.90 -16.80 -18.71
#